data_AF-A0A486XML8-F1
#
_entry.id   AF-A0A486XML8-F1
#
_cell.length_a   1.000
_cell.length_b   1.000
_cell.length_c   1.000
_cell.angle_alpha   90.00
_cell.angle_beta   90.00
_cell.angle_gamma   90.00
#
_symmetry.space_group_name_H-M   'P 1'
#
loop_
_entity.id
_entity.type
_entity.pdbx_description
1 polymer ?
#
loop_
_entity_poly.entity_id
_entity_poly.type
_entity_poly.pdbx_seq_one_letter_code
_entity_poly.pdbx_strand_id
1 'polypeptide(L)'
;MSTKEWISSHPSGASLYQECFYDFEKHAANPNPAVIQIENPGNFSITKEEHAGAGPYSQLVVEIPAERFDEIAIAWCKNRKLQGRLGGPVGQEWGSPDCDLE
;
A
#
# COMPACT_ATOMS: atom_id res chain seq x y z
N MET A 1 -9.57 -21.41 -0.64
CA MET A 1 -9.93 -20.00 -0.89
C MET A 1 -8.68 -19.16 -0.70
N SER A 2 -8.44 -18.18 -1.57
CA SER A 2 -7.29 -17.28 -1.43
C SER A 2 -7.61 -16.24 -0.34
N THR A 3 -6.63 -15.92 0.51
CA THR A 3 -6.71 -14.82 1.49
C THR A 3 -6.40 -13.47 0.85
N LYS A 4 -6.04 -13.44 -0.43
CA LYS A 4 -5.60 -12.24 -1.13
C LYS A 4 -6.79 -11.40 -1.61
N GLU A 5 -6.86 -10.16 -1.14
CA GLU A 5 -7.82 -9.15 -1.59
C GLU A 5 -7.06 -7.99 -2.28
N TRP A 6 -7.25 -7.83 -3.58
CA TRP A 6 -6.61 -6.75 -4.33
C TRP A 6 -7.25 -5.40 -4.04
N ILE A 7 -6.42 -4.39 -3.77
CA ILE A 7 -6.85 -3.00 -3.51
C ILE A 7 -6.52 -2.11 -4.70
N SER A 8 -5.32 -2.29 -5.28
CA SER A 8 -4.94 -1.72 -6.56
C SER A 8 -4.15 -2.76 -7.35
N SER A 9 -4.54 -3.01 -8.60
CA SER A 9 -3.92 -4.02 -9.45
C SER A 9 -3.58 -3.42 -10.80
N HIS A 10 -2.33 -3.62 -11.21
CA HIS A 10 -1.81 -3.09 -12.46
C HIS A 10 -1.13 -4.21 -13.25
N PRO A 11 -1.15 -4.15 -14.60
CA PRO A 11 -0.51 -5.17 -15.43
C PRO A 11 1.02 -5.26 -15.29
N SER A 12 1.67 -4.24 -14.72
CA SER A 12 3.11 -4.21 -14.45
C SER A 12 3.43 -3.19 -13.36
N GLY A 13 4.61 -3.32 -12.74
CA GLY A 13 5.04 -2.42 -11.68
C GLY A 13 4.40 -2.74 -10.32
N ALA A 14 4.27 -1.72 -9.48
CA ALA A 14 3.74 -1.88 -8.13
C ALA A 14 2.21 -2.04 -8.13
N SER A 15 1.71 -3.03 -7.40
CA SER A 15 0.30 -3.29 -7.09
C SER A 15 0.15 -3.49 -5.58
N LEU A 16 -1.05 -3.23 -5.06
CA LEU A 16 -1.37 -3.32 -3.63
C LEU A 16 -2.49 -4.32 -3.39
N TYR A 17 -2.28 -5.20 -2.42
CA TYR A 17 -3.31 -6.07 -1.90
C TYR A 17 -3.21 -6.18 -0.39
N GLN A 18 -4.20 -6.82 0.21
CA GLN A 18 -4.25 -7.12 1.62
C GLN A 18 -4.47 -8.63 1.81
N GLU A 19 -3.82 -9.21 2.82
CA GLU A 19 -4.05 -10.60 3.20
C GLU A 19 -5.13 -10.69 4.29
N CYS A 20 -6.30 -11.22 3.93
CA CYS A 20 -7.47 -11.28 4.78
C CYS A 20 -7.47 -12.49 5.71
N PHE A 21 -6.56 -12.48 6.69
CA PHE A 21 -6.44 -13.53 7.71
C PHE A 21 -7.40 -13.35 8.90
N TYR A 22 -7.72 -12.11 9.25
CA TYR A 22 -8.44 -11.75 10.45
C TYR A 22 -9.84 -11.25 10.12
N ASP A 23 -10.78 -11.63 10.98
CA ASP A 23 -12.17 -11.22 10.91
C ASP A 23 -12.37 -9.82 11.51
N PHE A 24 -13.13 -8.98 10.80
CA PHE A 24 -13.47 -7.63 11.22
C PHE A 24 -14.33 -7.61 12.49
N GLU A 25 -15.07 -8.68 12.78
CA GLU A 25 -15.95 -8.75 13.96
C GLU A 25 -15.18 -8.64 15.29
N LYS A 26 -13.87 -8.92 15.28
CA LYS A 26 -13.03 -8.93 16.49
C LYS A 26 -12.14 -7.71 16.64
N HIS A 27 -12.16 -6.78 15.68
CA HIS A 27 -11.23 -5.66 15.66
C HIS A 27 -11.89 -4.34 15.25
N ALA A 28 -11.71 -3.32 16.08
CA ALA A 28 -12.21 -1.96 15.80
C ALA A 28 -11.60 -1.34 14.52
N ALA A 29 -10.42 -1.83 14.11
CA ALA A 29 -9.79 -1.50 12.83
C ALA A 29 -9.26 -2.79 12.20
N ASN A 30 -9.37 -2.90 10.89
CA ASN A 30 -8.91 -4.07 10.15
C ASN A 30 -7.39 -4.30 10.38
N PRO A 31 -6.97 -5.45 10.93
CA PRO A 31 -5.56 -5.73 11.26
C PRO A 31 -4.81 -6.46 10.13
N ASN A 32 -5.49 -6.77 9.02
CA ASN A 32 -4.91 -7.52 7.92
C ASN A 32 -3.73 -6.75 7.28
N PRO A 33 -2.58 -7.40 7.00
CA PRO A 33 -1.40 -6.72 6.50
C PRO A 33 -1.58 -6.26 5.05
N ALA A 34 -1.09 -5.06 4.76
CA ALA A 34 -0.94 -4.56 3.39
C ALA A 34 0.31 -5.15 2.75
N VAL A 35 0.23 -5.52 1.47
CA VAL A 35 1.35 -6.06 0.70
C VAL A 35 1.47 -5.32 -0.63
N ILE A 36 2.66 -4.78 -0.90
CA ILE A 36 3.00 -4.22 -2.20
C ILE A 36 3.74 -5.30 -2.99
N GLN A 37 3.16 -5.71 -4.11
CA GLN A 37 3.78 -6.61 -5.08
C GLN A 37 4.32 -5.78 -6.24
N ILE A 38 5.59 -5.95 -6.59
CA ILE A 38 6.22 -5.19 -7.67
C ILE A 38 6.73 -6.16 -8.74
N GLU A 39 6.14 -6.09 -9.93
CA GLU A 39 6.56 -6.88 -11.08
C GLU A 39 7.55 -6.09 -11.93
N ASN A 40 8.72 -6.68 -12.21
CA ASN A 40 9.82 -6.07 -12.96
C ASN A 40 10.25 -4.69 -12.39
N PRO A 41 10.69 -4.62 -11.12
CA PRO A 41 11.15 -3.36 -10.54
C PRO A 41 12.30 -2.76 -11.34
N GLY A 42 12.24 -1.46 -11.61
CA GLY A 42 13.28 -0.75 -12.37
C GLY A 42 14.60 -0.67 -11.59
N ASN A 43 14.56 -0.04 -10.41
CA ASN A 43 15.70 0.06 -9.50
C ASN A 43 15.33 -0.51 -8.13
N PHE A 44 16.11 -1.49 -7.66
CA PHE A 44 15.93 -2.08 -6.34
C PHE A 44 17.27 -2.58 -5.80
N SER A 45 17.39 -2.61 -4.47
CA SER A 45 18.52 -3.21 -3.77
C SER A 45 18.04 -4.09 -2.63
N ILE A 46 18.74 -5.20 -2.42
CA ILE A 46 18.52 -6.10 -1.29
C ILE A 46 19.83 -6.18 -0.54
N THR A 47 19.82 -5.72 0.71
CA THR A 47 20.97 -5.79 1.61
C THR A 47 20.67 -6.86 2.66
N LYS A 48 21.64 -7.75 2.89
CA LYS A 48 21.60 -8.74 3.98
C LYS A 48 22.95 -8.76 4.65
N GLU A 49 22.98 -8.47 5.95
CA GLU A 49 24.20 -8.40 6.74
C GLU A 49 24.04 -9.24 8.00
N GLU A 50 25.06 -10.01 8.35
CA GLU A 50 25.15 -10.67 9.64
C GLU A 50 26.10 -9.87 10.52
N HIS A 51 25.56 -9.15 11.50
CA HIS A 51 26.37 -8.41 12.45
C HIS A 51 26.69 -9.30 13.66
N ALA A 52 27.98 -9.47 13.95
CA ALA A 52 28.41 -10.12 15.17
C ALA A 52 27.84 -9.37 16.40
N GLY A 53 26.87 -9.99 17.07
CA GLY A 53 26.23 -9.46 18.29
C GLY A 53 24.96 -8.62 18.10
N ALA A 54 24.56 -8.26 16.87
CA ALA A 54 23.37 -7.42 16.63
C ALA A 54 22.22 -8.14 15.87
N GLY A 55 22.35 -9.44 15.63
CA GLY A 55 21.36 -10.21 14.88
C GLY A 55 21.42 -9.94 13.36
N PRO A 56 20.66 -10.70 12.56
CA PRO A 56 20.64 -10.54 11.12
C PRO A 56 19.94 -9.22 10.73
N TYR A 57 20.58 -8.43 9.88
CA TYR A 57 20.01 -7.26 9.23
C TYR A 57 19.59 -7.61 7.81
N SER A 58 18.42 -7.14 7.40
CA SER A 58 17.96 -7.26 6.01
C SER A 58 17.15 -6.03 5.63
N GLN A 59 17.44 -5.48 4.45
CA GLN A 59 16.75 -4.32 3.89
C GLN A 59 16.40 -4.59 2.43
N LEU A 60 15.19 -4.21 2.05
CA LEU A 60 14.75 -4.09 0.67
C LEU A 60 14.52 -2.60 0.39
N VAL A 61 15.18 -2.06 -0.63
CA VAL A 61 14.91 -0.74 -1.19
C VAL A 61 14.40 -0.94 -2.60
N VAL A 62 13.33 -0.25 -2.98
CA VAL A 62 12.77 -0.33 -4.32
C VAL A 62 12.19 1.02 -4.70
N GLU A 63 12.45 1.44 -5.93
CA GLU A 63 11.85 2.63 -6.49
C GLU A 63 10.47 2.30 -7.08
N ILE A 64 9.47 3.09 -6.68
CA ILE A 64 8.13 3.08 -7.25
C ILE A 64 7.93 4.44 -7.90
N PRO A 65 7.54 4.52 -9.18
CA PRO A 65 7.22 5.79 -9.83
C PRO A 65 6.20 6.59 -8.99
N ALA A 66 6.40 7.90 -8.86
CA ALA A 66 5.59 8.75 -7.97
C ALA A 66 4.09 8.63 -8.28
N GLU A 67 3.70 8.76 -9.55
CA GLU A 67 2.31 8.61 -10.00
C GLU A 67 1.71 7.25 -9.59
N ARG A 68 2.49 6.16 -9.70
CA ARG A 68 2.07 4.82 -9.29
C ARG A 68 1.89 4.73 -7.77
N PHE A 69 2.78 5.37 -7.02
CA PHE A 69 2.70 5.39 -5.57
C PHE A 69 1.50 6.21 -5.09
N ASP A 70 1.19 7.33 -5.75
CA ASP A 70 0.01 8.14 -5.47
C ASP A 70 -1.28 7.34 -5.67
N GLU A 71 -1.41 6.62 -6.80
CA GLU A 71 -2.55 5.72 -7.06
C GLU A 71 -2.73 4.67 -5.95
N ILE A 72 -1.64 4.02 -5.55
CA ILE A 72 -1.63 3.02 -4.48
C ILE A 72 -2.02 3.65 -3.13
N ALA A 73 -1.48 4.81 -2.80
CA ALA A 73 -1.75 5.52 -1.55
C ALA A 73 -3.22 5.96 -1.47
N ILE A 74 -3.75 6.53 -2.55
CA ILE A 74 -5.16 6.92 -2.66
C ILE A 74 -6.06 5.70 -2.49
N ALA A 75 -5.80 4.61 -3.21
CA ALA A 75 -6.58 3.38 -3.14
C ALA A 75 -6.60 2.82 -1.70
N TRP A 76 -5.44 2.80 -1.03
CA TRP A 76 -5.34 2.37 0.36
C TRP A 76 -6.15 3.25 1.31
N CYS A 77 -6.00 4.57 1.21
CA CYS A 77 -6.71 5.52 2.05
C CYS A 77 -8.23 5.40 1.90
N LYS A 78 -8.72 5.21 0.67
CA LYS A 78 -10.14 4.96 0.40
C LYS A 78 -10.60 3.63 0.99
N ASN A 79 -9.87 2.54 0.75
CA ASN A 79 -10.19 1.20 1.30
C ASN A 79 -10.29 1.22 2.83
N ARG A 80 -9.38 1.95 3.48
CA ARG A 80 -9.32 2.12 4.94
C ARG A 80 -10.27 3.17 5.51
N LYS A 81 -11.00 3.88 4.64
CA LYS A 81 -11.89 5.00 4.98
C LYS A 81 -11.21 6.10 5.81
N LEU A 82 -9.99 6.50 5.42
CA LEU A 82 -9.15 7.44 6.16
C LEU A 82 -9.44 8.92 5.87
N GLN A 83 -10.39 9.24 4.98
CA GLN A 83 -10.71 10.60 4.54
C GLN A 83 -10.90 11.57 5.72
N GLY A 84 -11.67 11.16 6.73
CA GLY A 84 -11.91 11.99 7.91
C GLY A 84 -10.65 12.32 8.73
N ARG A 85 -9.63 11.46 8.71
CA ARG A 85 -8.34 11.71 9.37
C ARG A 85 -7.40 12.57 8.54
N LEU A 86 -7.62 12.62 7.23
CA LEU A 86 -6.85 13.42 6.27
C LEU A 86 -7.46 14.81 6.04
N GLY A 87 -8.58 15.12 6.71
CA GLY A 87 -9.21 16.44 6.65
C GLY A 87 -10.16 16.64 5.47
N GLY A 88 -10.49 15.59 4.71
CA GLY A 88 -11.34 15.69 3.54
C GLY A 88 -11.26 14.48 2.61
N PRO A 89 -11.90 14.55 1.43
CA PRO A 89 -11.80 13.54 0.40
C PRO A 89 -10.34 13.32 -0.06
N VAL A 90 -10.05 12.14 -0.63
CA VAL A 90 -8.69 11.78 -1.04
C VAL A 90 -8.66 11.49 -2.55
N GLY A 91 -7.71 12.12 -3.26
CA GLY A 91 -7.62 12.07 -4.71
C GLY A 91 -8.70 12.92 -5.39
N GLN A 92 -9.17 12.49 -6.56
CA GLN A 92 -10.10 13.24 -7.42
C GLN A 92 -11.59 13.13 -7.01
N GLU A 93 -11.89 12.95 -5.72
CA GLU A 93 -13.27 12.85 -5.24
C GLU A 93 -13.93 14.23 -5.16
N TRP A 94 -15.25 14.30 -5.40
CA TRP A 94 -16.01 15.54 -5.29
C TRP A 94 -15.81 16.19 -3.90
N GLY A 95 -15.44 17.48 -3.89
CA GLY A 95 -15.05 18.22 -2.69
C GLY A 95 -13.56 18.11 -2.32
N SER A 96 -12.75 17.41 -3.10
CA SER A 96 -11.29 17.45 -3.00
C SER A 96 -10.72 18.73 -3.64
N PRO A 97 -9.63 19.31 -3.11
CA PRO A 97 -8.94 20.44 -3.74
C PRO A 97 -8.50 20.17 -5.18
N ASP A 98 -8.23 18.91 -5.51
CA ASP A 98 -7.72 18.52 -6.83
C ASP A 98 -8.84 18.14 -7.81
N CYS A 99 -10.12 18.16 -7.41
CA CYS A 99 -11.23 17.68 -8.25
C CYS A 99 -11.53 18.63 -9.42
N ASP A 100 -11.34 18.16 -10.67
CA ASP A 100 -11.60 18.93 -11.89
C ASP A 100 -13.11 19.11 -12.22
N LEU A 101 -14.00 18.53 -11.42
CA LEU A 101 -15.45 18.60 -11.61
C LEU A 101 -16.03 19.72 -10.74
N GLU A 102 -16.08 20.94 -11.30
CA GLU A 102 -16.88 22.06 -10.78
C GLU A 102 -18.40 21.85 -11.02
#